data_AF-A0A6V7H1E8-F1
#
_entry.id   AF-A0A6V7H1E8-F1
#
_cell.length_a   1.000
_cell.length_b   1.000
_cell.length_c   1.000
_cell.angle_alpha   90.00
_cell.angle_beta   90.00
_cell.angle_gamma   90.00
#
_symmetry.space_group_name_H-M   'P 1'
#
loop_
_entity.id
_entity.type
_entity.pdbx_description
1 polymer ?
#
loop_
_entity_poly.entity_id
_entity_poly.type
_entity_poly.pdbx_seq_one_letter_code
_entity_poly.pdbx_strand_id
1 'polypeptide(L)'
;MIRDVIIRLIISVIGIIFAISAFIVLSVIYNNYNVGFWSILSGVLAAVCFHLHWVKGKGSLERWHTETTLRNINVIGFISAVSGITALIWYLFLTFYYKIPIEPIAESTAITAVWSMICGKWGISLMYYSHTYGSIIAEGSVPILVENNA
;
A
#
# COMPACT_ATOMS: atom_id res chain seq x y z
N MET A 1 20.95 -5.05 3.42
CA MET A 1 20.48 -4.16 2.35
C MET A 1 19.83 -4.90 1.18
N ILE A 2 20.55 -5.73 0.39
CA ILE A 2 19.96 -6.46 -0.76
C ILE A 2 18.89 -7.47 -0.33
N ARG A 3 19.18 -8.27 0.72
CA ARG A 3 18.23 -9.25 1.28
C ARG A 3 16.90 -8.62 1.69
N ASP A 4 16.96 -7.43 2.31
CA ASP A 4 15.78 -6.72 2.80
C ASP A 4 14.92 -6.17 1.66
N VAL A 5 15.54 -5.79 0.53
CA VAL A 5 14.82 -5.38 -0.68
C VAL A 5 14.11 -6.57 -1.33
N ILE A 6 14.79 -7.73 -1.42
CA ILE A 6 14.19 -8.95 -1.99
C ILE A 6 12.96 -9.40 -1.19
N ILE A 7 13.05 -9.41 0.14
CA ILE A 7 11.91 -9.77 0.99
C ILE A 7 10.71 -8.85 0.74
N ARG A 8 10.94 -7.54 0.66
CA ARG A 8 9.88 -6.55 0.40
C ARG A 8 9.28 -6.69 -1.01
N LEU A 9 10.09 -7.03 -2.00
CA LEU A 9 9.62 -7.34 -3.36
C LEU A 9 8.70 -8.57 -3.36
N ILE A 10 9.11 -9.66 -2.72
CA ILE A 10 8.30 -10.89 -2.62
C ILE A 10 6.97 -10.60 -1.93
N ILE A 11 6.99 -9.90 -0.80
CA ILE A 11 5.77 -9.51 -0.07
C ILE A 11 4.84 -8.68 -0.97
N SER A 12 5.38 -7.77 -1.77
CA SER A 12 4.59 -6.94 -2.68
C SER A 12 3.97 -7.76 -3.82
N VAL A 13 4.72 -8.69 -4.42
CA VAL A 13 4.21 -9.62 -5.44
C VAL A 13 3.08 -10.49 -4.89
N ILE A 14 3.29 -11.07 -3.70
CA ILE A 14 2.25 -11.83 -3.01
C ILE A 14 1.01 -10.97 -2.80
N GLY A 15 1.18 -9.72 -2.36
CA GLY A 15 0.10 -8.75 -2.22
C GLY A 15 -0.71 -8.54 -3.50
N ILE A 16 -0.04 -8.38 -4.64
CA ILE A 16 -0.68 -8.19 -5.95
C ILE A 16 -1.47 -9.45 -6.34
N ILE A 17 -0.88 -10.63 -6.20
CA ILE A 17 -1.52 -11.91 -6.53
C ILE A 17 -2.79 -12.12 -5.69
N PHE A 18 -2.71 -11.90 -4.37
CA PHE A 18 -3.87 -12.02 -3.50
C PHE A 18 -4.95 -10.98 -3.82
N ALA A 19 -4.58 -9.74 -4.13
CA ALA A 19 -5.53 -8.70 -4.52
C ALA A 19 -6.30 -9.05 -5.79
N ILE A 20 -5.60 -9.50 -6.84
CA ILE A 20 -6.22 -9.93 -8.10
C ILE A 20 -7.12 -11.15 -7.86
N SER A 21 -6.63 -12.13 -7.09
CA SER A 21 -7.40 -13.35 -6.80
C SER A 21 -8.68 -13.03 -6.04
N ALA A 22 -8.62 -12.12 -5.07
CA ALA A 22 -9.77 -11.68 -4.31
C ALA A 22 -10.76 -10.86 -5.15
N PHE A 23 -10.28 -10.01 -6.05
CA PHE A 23 -11.15 -9.33 -7.01
C PHE A 23 -11.93 -10.36 -7.84
N ILE A 24 -11.24 -11.33 -8.44
CA ILE A 24 -11.89 -12.36 -9.27
C ILE A 24 -12.87 -13.19 -8.43
N VAL A 25 -12.43 -13.75 -7.30
CA VAL A 25 -13.27 -14.67 -6.53
C VAL A 25 -14.38 -13.91 -5.81
N LEU A 26 -14.05 -12.92 -4.98
CA LEU A 26 -15.02 -12.29 -4.08
C LEU A 26 -15.91 -11.25 -4.78
N SER A 27 -15.39 -10.54 -5.80
CA SER A 27 -16.20 -9.58 -6.55
C SER A 27 -16.92 -10.19 -7.74
N VAL A 28 -16.24 -10.96 -8.59
CA VAL A 28 -16.85 -11.46 -9.84
C VAL A 28 -17.70 -12.70 -9.61
N ILE A 29 -17.22 -13.67 -8.80
CA ILE A 29 -17.96 -14.91 -8.55
C ILE A 29 -19.04 -14.68 -7.47
N TYR A 30 -18.65 -14.06 -6.34
CA TYR A 30 -19.57 -13.87 -5.21
C TYR A 30 -20.32 -12.53 -5.22
N ASN A 31 -20.14 -11.68 -6.23
CA ASN A 31 -20.86 -10.40 -6.39
C ASN A 31 -20.67 -9.39 -5.24
N ASN A 32 -19.60 -9.49 -4.44
CA ASN A 32 -19.29 -8.49 -3.41
C ASN A 32 -18.42 -7.36 -4.00
N TYR A 33 -19.07 -6.37 -4.61
CA TYR A 33 -18.40 -5.26 -5.28
C TYR A 33 -17.60 -4.35 -4.33
N ASN A 34 -18.00 -4.26 -3.06
CA ASN A 34 -17.24 -3.49 -2.07
C ASN A 34 -15.86 -4.13 -1.85
N VAL A 35 -15.80 -5.46 -1.73
CA VAL A 35 -14.53 -6.19 -1.68
C VAL A 35 -13.75 -6.01 -2.98
N GLY A 36 -14.43 -6.00 -4.13
CA GLY A 36 -13.81 -5.72 -5.43
C GLY A 36 -13.07 -4.38 -5.48
N PHE A 37 -13.71 -3.31 -5.01
CA PHE A 37 -13.11 -1.99 -4.93
C PHE A 37 -11.86 -1.98 -4.04
N TRP A 38 -11.95 -2.49 -2.81
CA TRP A 38 -10.84 -2.48 -1.86
C TRP A 38 -9.69 -3.41 -2.27
N SER A 39 -9.99 -4.54 -2.93
CA SER A 39 -8.96 -5.46 -3.43
C SER A 39 -8.18 -4.86 -4.59
N ILE A 40 -8.84 -4.25 -5.58
CA ILE A 40 -8.13 -3.54 -6.68
C ILE A 40 -7.26 -2.42 -6.12
N LEU A 41 -7.81 -1.58 -5.24
CA LEU A 41 -7.05 -0.46 -4.66
C LEU A 41 -5.83 -0.97 -3.89
N SER A 42 -5.99 -2.04 -3.11
CA SER A 42 -4.88 -2.74 -2.44
C SER A 42 -3.82 -3.23 -3.43
N GLY A 43 -4.24 -3.83 -4.54
CA GLY A 43 -3.35 -4.35 -5.58
C GLY A 43 -2.54 -3.24 -6.25
N VAL A 44 -3.16 -2.11 -6.55
CA VAL A 44 -2.48 -0.93 -7.10
C VAL A 44 -1.42 -0.41 -6.12
N LEU A 45 -1.78 -0.23 -4.84
CA LEU A 45 -0.83 0.24 -3.82
C LEU A 45 0.34 -0.75 -3.61
N ALA A 46 0.06 -2.05 -3.66
CA ALA A 46 1.10 -3.09 -3.62
C ALA A 46 2.01 -3.04 -4.85
N ALA A 47 1.48 -2.77 -6.04
CA ALA A 47 2.25 -2.61 -7.27
C ALA A 47 3.15 -1.36 -7.23
N VAL A 48 2.67 -0.24 -6.68
CA VAL A 48 3.51 0.95 -6.47
C VAL A 48 4.61 0.67 -5.45
N CYS A 49 4.30 -0.02 -4.34
CA CYS A 49 5.31 -0.48 -3.39
C CYS A 49 6.37 -1.36 -4.07
N PHE A 50 5.94 -2.33 -4.89
CA PHE A 50 6.83 -3.19 -5.67
C PHE A 50 7.76 -2.35 -6.56
N HIS A 51 7.21 -1.39 -7.30
CA HIS A 51 7.99 -0.51 -8.17
C HIS A 51 9.05 0.28 -7.39
N LEU A 52 8.67 0.88 -6.24
CA LEU A 52 9.62 1.59 -5.38
C LEU A 52 10.75 0.69 -4.88
N HIS A 53 10.42 -0.52 -4.42
CA HIS A 53 11.41 -1.49 -3.97
C HIS A 53 12.33 -1.95 -5.10
N TRP A 54 11.78 -2.13 -6.30
CA TRP A 54 12.54 -2.53 -7.49
C TRP A 54 13.56 -1.47 -7.89
N VAL A 55 13.09 -0.22 -8.02
CA VAL A 55 13.95 0.93 -8.36
C VAL A 55 15.04 1.13 -7.33
N LYS A 56 14.72 1.01 -6.03
CA LYS A 56 15.73 1.04 -4.96
C LYS A 56 16.74 -0.09 -5.08
N GLY A 57 16.29 -1.32 -5.36
CA GLY A 57 17.16 -2.48 -5.53
C GLY A 57 18.13 -2.37 -6.70
N LYS A 58 17.75 -1.63 -7.75
CA LYS A 58 18.62 -1.31 -8.90
C LYS A 58 19.56 -0.13 -8.66
N GLY A 59 19.50 0.53 -7.50
CA GLY A 59 20.31 1.73 -7.22
C GLY A 59 19.96 2.93 -8.09
N SER A 60 18.82 2.92 -8.79
CA SER A 60 18.43 3.96 -9.75
C SER A 60 17.37 4.91 -9.20
N LEU A 61 17.32 5.07 -7.87
CA LEU A 61 16.27 5.81 -7.18
C LEU A 61 16.24 7.30 -7.58
N GLU A 62 17.40 7.95 -7.58
CA GLU A 62 17.56 9.36 -7.98
C GLU A 62 17.27 9.61 -9.47
N ARG A 63 17.44 8.59 -10.31
CA ARG A 63 17.15 8.68 -11.75
C ARG A 63 15.65 8.61 -12.04
N TRP A 64 14.89 7.84 -11.26
CA TRP A 64 13.46 7.60 -11.50
C TRP A 64 12.56 8.52 -10.68
N HIS A 65 13.03 8.98 -9.52
CA HIS A 65 12.21 9.75 -8.60
C HIS A 65 12.94 10.99 -8.09
N THR A 66 12.20 12.08 -8.03
CA THR A 66 12.55 13.31 -7.31
C THR A 66 11.89 13.31 -5.93
N GLU A 67 12.38 14.16 -5.01
CA GLU A 67 11.75 14.37 -3.71
C GLU A 67 10.26 14.72 -3.83
N THR A 68 9.90 15.54 -4.82
CA THR A 68 8.51 15.93 -5.07
C THR A 68 7.65 14.73 -5.47
N THR A 69 8.18 13.83 -6.30
CA THR A 69 7.46 12.63 -6.73
C THR A 69 7.24 11.68 -5.54
N LEU A 70 8.26 11.49 -4.71
CA LEU A 70 8.16 10.66 -3.51
C LEU A 70 7.22 11.27 -2.47
N ARG A 71 7.20 12.60 -2.32
CA ARG A 71 6.23 13.30 -1.47
C ARG A 71 4.79 13.09 -1.96
N ASN A 72 4.54 13.14 -3.26
CA ASN A 72 3.20 12.88 -3.79
C ASN A 72 2.77 11.43 -3.54
N ILE A 73 3.68 10.46 -3.74
CA ILE A 73 3.42 9.04 -3.43
C ILE A 73 3.15 8.86 -1.93
N ASN A 74 3.86 9.58 -1.07
CA ASN A 74 3.65 9.58 0.37
C ASN A 74 2.24 10.03 0.73
N VAL A 75 1.77 11.15 0.16
CA VAL A 75 0.41 11.66 0.37
C VAL A 75 -0.64 10.66 -0.10
N ILE A 76 -0.45 10.02 -1.25
CA ILE A 76 -1.35 8.95 -1.74
C ILE A 76 -1.39 7.79 -0.73
N GLY A 77 -0.24 7.37 -0.21
CA GLY A 77 -0.14 6.36 0.84
C GLY A 77 -0.90 6.76 2.11
N PHE A 78 -0.73 8.00 2.56
CA PHE A 78 -1.41 8.55 3.73
C PHE A 78 -2.94 8.57 3.56
N ILE A 79 -3.43 9.12 2.45
CA ILE A 79 -4.87 9.17 2.16
C ILE A 79 -5.44 7.76 2.12
N SER A 80 -4.75 6.83 1.44
CA SER A 80 -5.18 5.43 1.34
C SER A 80 -5.19 4.73 2.71
N ALA A 81 -4.23 5.03 3.58
CA ALA A 81 -4.16 4.51 4.94
C ALA A 81 -5.36 4.98 5.77
N VAL A 82 -5.63 6.28 5.76
CA VAL A 82 -6.77 6.88 6.48
C VAL A 82 -8.08 6.31 5.94
N SER A 83 -8.29 6.33 4.63
CA SER A 83 -9.51 5.77 4.01
C SER A 83 -9.72 4.30 4.35
N GLY A 84 -8.66 3.48 4.29
CA GLY A 84 -8.74 2.06 4.62
C GLY A 84 -9.09 1.78 6.08
N ILE A 85 -8.50 2.54 7.02
CA ILE A 85 -8.78 2.42 8.46
C ILE A 85 -10.19 2.92 8.79
N THR A 86 -10.60 4.07 8.25
CA THR A 86 -11.96 4.59 8.43
C THR A 86 -13.00 3.61 7.90
N ALA A 87 -12.77 3.04 6.71
CA ALA A 87 -13.63 2.02 6.13
C ALA A 87 -13.66 0.74 6.97
N LEU A 88 -12.51 0.29 7.50
CA LEU A 88 -12.45 -0.85 8.42
C LEU A 88 -13.36 -0.64 9.63
N ILE A 89 -13.26 0.51 10.30
CA ILE A 89 -14.09 0.83 11.46
C ILE A 89 -15.57 0.84 11.06
N TRP A 90 -15.89 1.46 9.93
CA TRP A 90 -17.26 1.53 9.43
C TRP A 90 -17.87 0.15 9.12
N TYR A 91 -17.17 -0.70 8.37
CA TYR A 91 -17.68 -2.02 8.02
C TYR A 91 -17.74 -2.97 9.22
N LEU A 92 -16.82 -2.86 10.18
CA LEU A 92 -16.93 -3.59 11.45
C LEU A 92 -18.13 -3.12 12.27
N PHE A 93 -18.37 -1.81 12.33
CA PHE A 93 -19.57 -1.28 12.97
C PHE A 93 -20.83 -1.87 12.34
N LEU A 94 -20.94 -1.85 11.00
CA LEU A 94 -22.09 -2.46 10.30
C LEU A 94 -22.23 -3.95 10.61
N THR A 95 -21.12 -4.70 10.58
CA THR A 95 -21.09 -6.13 10.88
C THR A 95 -21.65 -6.41 12.28
N PHE A 96 -21.16 -5.70 13.30
CA PHE A 96 -21.50 -5.99 14.70
C PHE A 96 -22.83 -5.40 15.14
N TYR A 97 -23.20 -4.22 14.63
CA TYR A 97 -24.43 -3.53 14.98
C TYR A 97 -25.64 -4.20 14.32
N TYR A 98 -25.58 -4.45 13.02
CA TYR A 98 -26.66 -5.09 12.27
C TYR A 98 -26.59 -6.63 12.27
N LYS A 99 -25.58 -7.22 12.93
CA LYS A 99 -25.36 -8.68 12.98
C LYS A 99 -25.32 -9.31 11.59
N ILE A 100 -24.69 -8.63 10.63
CA ILE A 100 -24.59 -9.10 9.25
C ILE A 100 -23.74 -10.38 9.27
N PRO A 101 -24.30 -11.53 8.84
CA PRO A 101 -23.57 -12.78 8.82
C PRO A 101 -22.44 -12.76 7.78
N ILE A 102 -21.46 -13.65 7.94
CA ILE A 102 -20.37 -13.79 6.96
C ILE A 102 -20.90 -14.37 5.64
N GLU A 103 -21.91 -15.24 5.71
CA GLU A 103 -22.59 -15.81 4.56
C GLU A 103 -24.01 -15.23 4.44
N PRO A 104 -24.47 -14.88 3.24
CA PRO A 104 -23.78 -15.01 1.95
C PRO A 104 -22.65 -13.99 1.73
N ILE A 105 -21.56 -14.41 1.05
CA ILE A 105 -20.37 -13.57 0.81
C ILE A 105 -20.71 -12.25 0.10
N ALA A 106 -21.73 -12.25 -0.75
CA ALA A 106 -22.20 -11.07 -1.49
C ALA A 106 -22.48 -9.86 -0.58
N GLU A 107 -23.05 -10.09 0.61
CA GLU A 107 -23.48 -9.05 1.54
C GLU A 107 -22.53 -8.90 2.74
N SER A 108 -21.47 -9.71 2.79
CA SER A 108 -20.57 -9.79 3.93
C SER A 108 -19.74 -8.53 4.09
N THR A 109 -20.15 -7.66 5.02
CA THR A 109 -19.40 -6.47 5.42
C THR A 109 -18.14 -6.83 6.22
N ALA A 110 -18.11 -7.98 6.88
CA ALA A 110 -16.93 -8.51 7.56
C ALA A 110 -15.78 -8.75 6.59
N ILE A 111 -16.05 -9.37 5.44
CA ILE A 111 -15.05 -9.61 4.39
C ILE A 111 -14.60 -8.28 3.78
N THR A 112 -15.53 -7.34 3.56
CA THR A 112 -15.20 -5.98 3.10
C THR A 112 -14.25 -5.26 4.07
N ALA A 113 -14.48 -5.39 5.38
CA ALA A 113 -13.64 -4.80 6.42
C ALA A 113 -12.20 -5.33 6.37
N VAL A 114 -12.02 -6.64 6.14
CA VAL A 114 -10.69 -7.24 5.97
C VAL A 114 -9.96 -6.62 4.77
N TRP A 115 -10.66 -6.44 3.64
CA TRP A 115 -10.04 -5.87 2.44
C TRP A 115 -9.75 -4.38 2.57
N SER A 116 -10.59 -3.60 3.27
CA SER A 116 -10.26 -2.20 3.57
C SER A 116 -9.07 -2.08 4.52
N MET A 117 -8.92 -3.00 5.49
CA MET A 117 -7.72 -3.10 6.34
C MET A 117 -6.47 -3.41 5.51
N ILE A 118 -6.54 -4.38 4.59
CA ILE A 118 -5.42 -4.74 3.71
C ILE A 118 -5.03 -3.53 2.86
N CYS A 119 -6.00 -2.78 2.33
CA CYS A 119 -5.76 -1.52 1.61
C CYS A 119 -5.06 -0.51 2.50
N GLY A 120 -5.55 -0.30 3.72
CA GLY A 120 -4.93 0.59 4.71
C GLY A 120 -3.48 0.23 5.01
N LYS A 121 -3.19 -1.07 5.23
CA LYS A 121 -1.82 -1.59 5.42
C LYS A 121 -0.90 -1.25 4.25
N TRP A 122 -1.36 -1.40 3.01
CA TRP A 122 -0.58 -1.03 1.83
C TRP A 122 -0.40 0.49 1.73
N GLY A 123 -1.40 1.28 2.10
CA GLY A 123 -1.28 2.73 2.25
C GLY A 123 -0.18 3.14 3.24
N ILE A 124 -0.18 2.55 4.45
CA ILE A 124 0.85 2.79 5.46
C ILE A 124 2.24 2.38 4.93
N SER A 125 2.33 1.22 4.29
CA SER A 125 3.59 0.73 3.71
C SER A 125 4.13 1.72 2.67
N LEU A 126 3.26 2.18 1.77
CA LEU A 126 3.61 3.12 0.72
C LEU A 126 4.07 4.46 1.30
N MET A 127 3.35 4.97 2.30
CA MET A 127 3.71 6.19 3.03
C MET A 127 5.09 6.05 3.68
N TYR A 128 5.33 4.96 4.41
CA TYR A 128 6.59 4.71 5.08
C TYR A 128 7.77 4.68 4.09
N TYR A 129 7.68 3.86 3.04
CA TYR A 129 8.81 3.70 2.12
C TYR A 129 9.07 4.91 1.25
N SER A 130 8.03 5.61 0.80
CA SER A 130 8.21 6.85 0.05
C SER A 130 8.91 7.92 0.89
N HIS A 131 8.58 8.05 2.18
CA HIS A 131 9.27 8.94 3.10
C HIS A 131 10.73 8.53 3.30
N THR A 132 10.98 7.26 3.65
CA THR A 132 12.35 6.75 3.84
C THR A 132 13.21 6.94 2.59
N TYR A 133 12.63 6.72 1.41
CA TYR A 133 13.37 6.82 0.15
C TYR A 133 13.60 8.29 -0.22
N GLY A 134 12.68 9.19 0.14
CA GLY A 134 12.88 10.63 0.02
C GLY A 134 14.03 11.13 0.87
N SER A 135 14.11 10.71 2.14
CA SER A 135 15.22 11.06 3.05
C SER A 135 16.58 10.64 2.50
N ILE A 136 16.66 9.44 1.91
CA ILE A 136 17.91 8.91 1.33
C ILE A 136 18.38 9.77 0.15
N ILE A 137 17.47 10.22 -0.70
CA ILE A 137 17.82 11.13 -1.82
C ILE A 137 18.28 12.48 -1.26
N ALA A 138 17.57 13.02 -0.27
CA ALA A 138 17.91 14.30 0.36
C ALA A 138 19.32 14.25 0.96
N GLU A 139 19.63 13.20 1.75
CA GLU A 139 20.95 12.99 2.36
C GLU A 139 22.07 12.82 1.32
N GLY A 140 21.83 12.09 0.23
CA GLY A 140 22.80 11.92 -0.86
C GLY A 140 23.06 13.20 -1.66
N SER A 141 22.13 14.15 -1.62
CA SER A 141 22.22 15.43 -2.34
C SER A 141 22.88 16.58 -1.57
N VAL A 142 23.16 16.41 -0.27
CA VAL A 142 23.93 17.40 0.51
C VAL A 142 25.41 17.31 0.11
N PRO A 143 26.00 18.37 -0.46
CA PRO A 143 27.42 18.35 -0.83
C PRO A 143 28.29 18.23 0.43
N ILE A 144 29.32 17.39 0.38
CA ILE A 144 30.36 17.17 1.41
C ILE A 144 31.30 18.39 1.52
N LEU A 145 30.78 19.62 1.48
CA LEU A 145 31.56 20.85 1.43
C LEU A 145 31.29 21.77 2.62
N VAL A 146 31.35 21.21 3.84
CA VAL A 146 31.51 22.01 5.08
C VAL A 146 32.57 21.38 6.02
N GLU A 147 33.56 20.69 5.47
CA GLU A 147 34.81 20.36 6.17
C GLU A 147 35.99 20.99 5.42
N ASN A 148 36.02 22.31 5.35
CA ASN A 148 37.25 23.09 5.30
C ASN A 148 36.89 24.57 5.46
N ASN A 149 37.54 25.21 6.44
CA ASN A 149 37.53 26.64 6.77
C ASN A 149 36.68 27.02 8.00
N ALA A 150 37.16 26.64 9.19
CA ALA A 150 37.23 27.52 10.37
C ALA A 150 38.33 27.03 11.31
#